data_AF-A0A5K7WZT0-F1
#
_entry.id   AF-A0A5K7WZT0-F1
#
_cell.length_a   1.000
_cell.length_b   1.000
_cell.length_c   1.000
_cell.angle_alpha   90.00
_cell.angle_beta   90.00
_cell.angle_gamma   90.00
#
_symmetry.space_group_name_H-M   'P 1'
#
loop_
_entity.id
_entity.type
_entity.pdbx_description
1 polymer ?
#
loop_
_entity_poly.entity_id
_entity_poly.type
_entity_poly.pdbx_seq_one_letter_code
_entity_poly.pdbx_strand_id
1 'polypeptide(L)' 'MNHQSYLFQTVNVITDRPMCSMHPEHEHLYDPINYGYVSSTLSADGEERDAYGIGEFEPLSNGYRNRP' A
#
# COMPACT_ATOMS: atom_id res chain seq x y z
N MET A 1 12.28 9.57 -11.68
CA MET A 1 12.56 8.32 -10.93
C MET A 1 12.50 7.15 -11.89
N ASN A 2 13.38 6.16 -11.74
CA ASN A 2 13.35 4.98 -12.59
C ASN A 2 12.58 3.85 -11.87
N HIS A 3 11.36 3.57 -12.32
CA HIS A 3 10.52 2.50 -11.76
C HIS A 3 10.95 1.10 -12.23
N GLN A 4 11.76 1.01 -13.29
CA GLN A 4 12.17 -0.26 -13.90
C GLN A 4 13.04 -1.10 -12.96
N SER A 5 13.72 -0.48 -11.98
CA SER A 5 14.55 -1.18 -11.00
C SER A 5 13.76 -2.12 -10.08
N TYR A 6 12.44 -1.97 -10.00
CA TYR A 6 11.58 -2.84 -9.20
C TYR A 6 11.01 -4.02 -10.00
N LEU A 7 11.21 -4.04 -11.33
CA LEU A 7 10.77 -5.16 -12.15
C LEU A 7 11.59 -6.41 -11.79
N PHE A 8 10.91 -7.55 -11.75
CA PHE A 8 11.51 -8.87 -11.46
C PHE A 8 12.19 -8.98 -10.09
N GLN A 9 11.89 -8.06 -9.16
CA GLN A 9 12.36 -8.13 -7.78
C GLN A 9 11.23 -8.60 -6.85
N THR A 10 11.59 -9.33 -5.81
CA THR A 10 10.69 -9.55 -4.68
C THR A 10 10.88 -8.40 -3.70
N VAL A 11 9.79 -7.74 -3.31
CA VAL A 11 9.82 -6.61 -2.37
C VAL A 11 8.94 -6.91 -1.17
N ASN A 12 9.31 -6.34 -0.02
CA ASN A 12 8.47 -6.36 1.17
C ASN A 12 7.53 -5.16 1.14
N VAL A 13 6.23 -5.42 1.25
CA VAL A 13 5.18 -4.40 1.31
C VAL A 13 4.65 -4.34 2.74
N ILE A 14 4.51 -3.11 3.25
CA ILE A 14 3.81 -2.85 4.51
C ILE A 14 2.36 -2.52 4.15
N THR A 15 1.41 -3.33 4.61
CA THR A 15 -0.02 -3.08 4.40
C THR A 15 -0.50 -2.03 5.39
N ASP A 16 -0.96 -0.88 4.89
CA ASP A 16 -1.51 0.21 5.68
C ASP A 16 -3.03 0.33 5.55
N ARG A 17 -3.61 -0.20 4.46
CA ARG A 17 -5.05 -0.24 4.20
C ARG A 17 -5.46 -1.64 3.73
N PRO A 18 -5.76 -2.56 4.64
CA PRO A 18 -6.35 -3.84 4.28
C PRO A 18 -7.63 -3.70 3.45
N MET A 19 -7.89 -4.75 2.70
CA MET A 19 -9.08 -4.89 1.86
C MET A 19 -10.36 -4.60 2.65
N CYS A 20 -11.28 -3.89 2.01
CA CYS A 20 -12.56 -3.44 2.53
C CYS A 20 -12.46 -2.56 3.79
N SER A 21 -11.30 -1.95 4.05
CA SER A 21 -11.18 -0.91 5.06
C SER A 21 -11.57 0.46 4.52
N MET A 22 -11.96 1.37 5.42
CA MET A 22 -12.31 2.74 5.05
C MET A 22 -11.04 3.54 4.77
N HIS A 23 -11.06 4.32 3.69
CA HIS A 23 -9.94 5.17 3.33
C HIS A 23 -9.73 6.26 4.40
N PRO A 24 -8.52 6.44 4.95
CA PRO A 24 -8.27 7.35 6.08
C PRO A 24 -8.70 8.79 5.83
N GLU A 25 -8.55 9.27 4.60
CA GLU A 25 -8.87 10.66 4.21
C GLU A 25 -10.22 10.81 3.47
N HIS A 26 -10.90 9.70 3.18
CA HIS A 26 -12.12 9.68 2.37
C HIS A 26 -13.16 8.78 3.02
N GLU A 27 -13.94 9.33 3.96
CA GLU A 27 -14.90 8.60 4.83
C GLU A 27 -16.02 7.84 4.10
N HIS A 28 -16.15 8.01 2.77
CA HIS A 28 -17.14 7.32 1.94
C HIS A 28 -16.52 6.36 0.92
N LEU A 29 -15.20 6.18 0.98
CA LEU A 29 -14.46 5.28 0.11
C LEU A 29 -13.94 4.10 0.94
N TYR A 30 -14.12 2.91 0.40
CA TYR A 30 -13.53 1.69 0.94
C TYR A 30 -12.53 1.14 -0.06
N ASP A 31 -11.37 0.73 0.42
CA ASP A 31 -10.31 0.17 -0.43
C ASP A 31 -10.73 -1.24 -0.88
N PRO A 32 -10.94 -1.49 -2.19
CA PRO A 32 -11.49 -2.76 -2.66
C PRO A 32 -10.49 -3.92 -2.60
N ILE A 33 -9.21 -3.61 -2.38
CA ILE A 33 -8.10 -4.55 -2.30
C ILE A 33 -7.14 -4.12 -1.20
N ASN A 34 -6.22 -5.01 -0.82
CA ASN A 34 -5.16 -4.65 0.11
C ASN A 34 -4.24 -3.60 -0.52
N TYR A 35 -4.00 -2.51 0.20
CA TYR A 35 -3.11 -1.43 -0.19
C TYR A 35 -2.03 -1.21 0.88
N GLY A 36 -0.86 -0.80 0.41
CA GLY A 36 0.33 -0.67 1.19
C GLY A 36 1.40 0.14 0.48
N TYR A 37 2.60 0.12 1.05
CA TYR A 37 3.75 0.80 0.46
C TYR A 37 5.05 0.01 0.67
N VAL A 38 6.04 0.31 -0.16
CA VAL A 38 7.40 -0.22 -0.03
C VAL A 38 8.23 0.77 0.80
N SER A 39 8.59 0.39 2.02
CA SER A 39 9.39 1.23 2.93
C SER A 39 10.73 1.66 2.33
N SER A 40 11.23 2.82 2.76
CA SER A 40 12.54 3.35 2.33
C SER A 40 12.63 3.62 0.81
N THR A 41 11.48 3.89 0.18
CA THR A 41 11.39 4.38 -1.18
C THR A 41 10.88 5.82 -1.18
N LEU A 42 11.12 6.56 -2.26
CA LEU A 42 10.64 7.93 -2.40
C LEU A 42 10.03 8.11 -3.78
N SER A 43 8.79 8.57 -3.79
CA SER A 43 7.96 8.96 -4.93
C SER A 43 8.03 10.47 -5.16
N ALA A 44 7.45 10.96 -6.25
CA ALA A 44 7.58 12.36 -6.68
C ALA A 44 6.84 13.35 -5.77
N ASP A 45 5.83 12.86 -5.05
CA ASP A 45 5.05 13.54 -4.03
C ASP A 45 5.75 13.59 -2.65
N GLY A 46 6.88 12.89 -2.50
CA GLY A 46 7.60 12.82 -1.23
C GLY A 46 7.18 11.67 -0.32
N GLU A 47 6.27 10.80 -0.77
CA GLU A 47 5.85 9.61 -0.03
C GLU A 47 6.58 8.35 -0.49
N GLU A 48 6.42 7.24 0.24
CA GLU A 48 6.83 5.93 -0.24
C GLU A 48 6.08 5.50 -1.51
N ARG A 49 6.57 4.45 -2.17
CA ARG A 49 5.90 3.87 -3.34
C ARG A 49 4.74 3.00 -2.91
N ASP A 50 3.58 3.30 -3.48
CA ASP A 50 2.37 2.51 -3.33
C ASP A 50 2.52 1.08 -3.88
N ALA A 51 1.79 0.17 -3.24
CA ALA A 51 1.68 -1.23 -3.64
C ALA A 51 0.24 -1.72 -3.45
N TYR A 52 -0.24 -2.48 -4.43
CA TYR A 52 -1.58 -3.07 -4.46
C TYR A 52 -1.48 -4.59 -4.41
N GLY A 53 -2.09 -5.20 -3.39
CA GLY A 53 -2.19 -6.65 -3.23
C GLY A 53 -3.34 -7.21 -4.05
N ILE A 54 -3.03 -7.71 -5.25
CA ILE A 54 -4.01 -8.32 -6.17
C ILE A 54 -3.95 -9.84 -6.04
N GLY A 55 -5.12 -10.50 -6.08
CA GLY A 55 -5.23 -11.96 -6.04
C GLY A 55 -5.35 -12.55 -4.65
N GLU A 56 -5.27 -11.71 -3.60
CA GLU A 56 -5.68 -12.08 -2.25
C GLU A 56 -7.06 -11.52 -1.91
N PHE A 57 -7.89 -12.40 -1.36
CA PHE A 57 -9.31 -12.14 -1.10
C PHE A 57 -9.63 -12.03 0.40
N GLU A 58 -8.60 -11.94 1.23
CA GLU A 58 -8.72 -11.69 2.67
C GLU A 58 -7.96 -10.41 3.05
N PRO A 59 -8.42 -9.66 4.06
CA PRO A 59 -7.71 -8.48 4.56
C PRO A 59 -6.33 -8.85 5.13
N LEU A 60 -5.28 -8.19 4.64
CA LEU A 60 -3.91 -8.35 5.13
C LEU A 60 -3.66 -7.36 6.28
N SER A 61 -3.37 -7.89 7.47
CA SER A 61 -3.12 -7.05 8.65
C SER A 61 -1.69 -7.21 9.14
N ASN A 62 -0.74 -6.48 8.53
CA ASN A 62 0.60 -6.32 9.08
C ASN A 62 0.82 -4.87 9.47
N GLY A 63 0.52 -4.54 10.73
CA GLY A 63 0.87 -3.25 11.32
C GLY A 63 0.11 -2.07 10.74
N TYR A 64 -1.20 -2.01 10.97
CA TYR A 64 -1.97 -0.78 10.86
C TYR A 64 -1.29 0.31 11.70
N ARG A 65 -0.55 1.20 11.05
CA ARG A 65 -0.22 2.48 11.64
C ARG A 65 -1.32 3.43 11.18
N ASN A 66 -2.09 3.96 12.13
CA ASN A 66 -2.85 5.17 11.90
C ASN A 66 -1.82 6.24 11.50
N ARG A 67 -1.64 6.48 10.19
CA ARG A 67 -0.96 7.68 9.73
C ARG A 67 -1.88 8.85 10.12
N PRO A 68 -1.38 9.80 10.93
CA PRO A 68 -2.16 10.98 11.30
C PRO A 68 -2.36 11.94 10.13
#